data_AF-A0A0G1VSQ3-F1
#
_entry.id   AF-A0A0G1VSQ3-F1
#
_cell.length_a   1.000
_cell.length_b   1.000
_cell.length_c   1.000
_cell.angle_alpha   90.00
_cell.angle_beta   90.00
_cell.angle_gamma   90.00
#
_symmetry.space_group_name_H-M   'P 1'
#
loop_
_entity.id
_entity.type
_entity.pdbx_description
1 polymer ?
#
loop_
_entity_poly.entity_id
_entity_poly.type
_entity_poly.pdbx_seq_one_letter_code
_entity_poly.pdbx_strand_id
1 'polypeptide(L)'
;MNLKKTAITLVIVTASFFIWNQERFTKAPLACEEPIPYVVGAFDRRFGISQKYFLDALSEAEAIWEEPLDMELFIYAPESDGMAVNLIYDYRQEVTSALSDLEGVVEEDEVTYQALRAKYVSLKTEYNRANGTYDAYVGEFNEQNALYQRQVESWNKGKRNSKEQFERLEADRKILEAEIVELELQEAKLNEMAREINTLVSTLNRLAKSLNLNVETYNTIGASRGETFTGGVYRSTEGVQEINIYEFSSR
;
A
#
# COMPACT_ATOMS: atom_id res chain seq x y z
N MET A 1 -30.88 53.73 -42.51
CA MET A 1 -30.07 52.60 -43.01
C MET A 1 -28.60 53.01 -43.00
N ASN A 2 -27.80 52.48 -42.08
CA ASN A 2 -26.35 52.55 -42.20
C ASN A 2 -25.80 51.16 -41.85
N LEU A 3 -26.03 50.22 -42.79
CA LEU A 3 -25.75 48.79 -42.65
C LEU A 3 -24.27 48.48 -42.31
N LYS A 4 -23.37 49.46 -42.47
CA LYS A 4 -21.95 49.33 -42.09
C LYS A 4 -21.69 49.48 -40.58
N LYS A 5 -22.57 50.15 -39.83
CA LYS A 5 -22.35 50.39 -38.39
C LYS A 5 -22.83 49.25 -37.49
N THR A 6 -23.84 48.50 -37.90
CA THR A 6 -24.37 47.34 -37.14
C THR A 6 -23.53 46.07 -37.33
N ALA A 7 -22.80 45.93 -38.44
CA ALA A 7 -21.90 44.80 -38.65
C ALA A 7 -20.61 44.89 -37.80
N ILE A 8 -20.13 46.10 -37.52
CA ILE A 8 -18.87 46.31 -36.77
C ILE A 8 -19.06 46.08 -35.27
N THR A 9 -20.22 46.44 -34.70
CA THR A 9 -20.51 46.18 -33.27
C THR A 9 -20.77 44.70 -32.97
N LEU A 10 -21.31 43.93 -33.90
CA LEU A 10 -21.54 42.50 -33.70
C LEU A 10 -20.23 41.67 -33.77
N VAL A 11 -19.26 42.09 -34.58
CA VAL A 11 -17.93 41.43 -34.64
C VAL A 11 -17.09 41.72 -33.39
N ILE A 12 -17.21 42.91 -32.80
CA ILE A 12 -16.43 43.26 -31.58
C ILE A 12 -17.00 42.57 -30.34
N VAL A 13 -18.32 42.43 -30.20
CA VAL A 13 -18.92 41.76 -29.03
C VAL A 13 -18.74 40.24 -29.08
N THR A 14 -18.77 39.60 -30.26
CA THR A 14 -18.45 38.17 -30.38
C THR A 14 -16.95 37.90 -30.24
N ALA A 15 -16.07 38.79 -30.74
CA ALA A 15 -14.64 38.69 -30.49
C ALA A 15 -14.29 38.89 -29.00
N SER A 16 -14.96 39.81 -28.30
CA SER A 16 -14.76 40.02 -26.86
C SER A 16 -15.25 38.84 -26.03
N PHE A 17 -16.37 38.20 -26.41
CA PHE A 17 -16.86 37.00 -25.72
C PHE A 17 -16.00 35.76 -26.02
N PHE A 18 -15.40 35.66 -27.21
CA PHE A 18 -14.43 34.60 -27.54
C PHE A 18 -13.07 34.79 -26.86
N ILE A 19 -12.61 36.04 -26.69
CA ILE A 19 -11.36 36.35 -25.99
C ILE A 19 -11.52 36.17 -24.47
N TRP A 20 -12.68 36.55 -23.90
CA TRP A 20 -12.92 36.37 -22.45
C TRP A 20 -13.18 34.92 -22.03
N ASN A 21 -13.61 34.05 -22.97
CA ASN A 21 -13.83 32.63 -22.70
C ASN A 21 -12.63 31.73 -23.07
N GLN A 22 -11.57 32.29 -23.68
CA GLN A 22 -10.31 31.56 -23.91
C GLN A 22 -9.40 31.53 -22.67
N GLU A 23 -9.52 32.49 -21.75
CA GLU A 23 -8.71 32.50 -20.51
C GLU A 23 -9.22 31.53 -19.42
N ARG A 24 -10.37 30.87 -19.63
CA ARG A 24 -10.88 29.81 -18.72
C ARG A 24 -10.52 28.40 -19.13
N PHE A 25 -9.73 28.24 -20.18
CA PHE A 25 -8.95 27.03 -20.39
C PHE A 25 -7.51 27.35 -20.00
N THR A 26 -7.29 27.58 -18.70
CA THR A 26 -5.98 27.32 -18.11
C THR A 26 -5.62 25.91 -18.55
N LYS A 27 -4.66 25.81 -19.46
CA LYS A 27 -4.01 24.55 -19.79
C LYS A 27 -3.71 23.91 -18.44
N ALA A 28 -4.26 22.73 -18.18
CA ALA A 28 -3.68 21.91 -17.14
C ALA A 28 -2.18 21.88 -17.43
N PRO A 29 -1.30 22.20 -16.45
CA PRO A 29 0.14 22.15 -16.68
C PRO A 29 0.44 20.80 -17.34
N LEU A 30 1.29 20.84 -18.37
CA LEU A 30 1.72 19.60 -18.99
C LEU A 30 2.30 18.75 -17.86
N ALA A 31 1.83 17.50 -17.75
CA ALA A 31 2.36 16.58 -16.75
C ALA A 31 3.90 16.65 -16.82
N CYS A 32 4.54 16.90 -15.67
CA CYS A 32 5.99 17.07 -15.49
C CYS A 32 6.59 18.49 -15.71
N GLU A 33 5.82 19.58 -15.79
CA GLU A 33 6.39 20.95 -15.77
C GLU A 33 6.66 21.49 -14.36
N GLU A 34 5.96 21.00 -13.32
CA GLU A 34 6.21 21.34 -11.92
C GLU A 34 6.65 20.08 -11.15
N PRO A 35 7.74 20.13 -10.36
CA PRO A 35 8.21 18.99 -9.59
C PRO A 35 7.19 18.58 -8.54
N ILE A 36 7.05 17.27 -8.33
CA ILE A 36 6.15 16.71 -7.32
C ILE A 36 6.79 16.90 -5.95
N PRO A 37 6.22 17.74 -5.05
CA PRO A 37 6.74 17.87 -3.71
C PRO A 37 6.46 16.58 -2.92
N TYR A 38 7.44 16.12 -2.15
CA TYR A 38 7.26 15.00 -1.24
C TYR A 38 7.81 15.30 0.14
N VAL A 39 7.27 14.58 1.12
CA VAL A 39 7.68 14.62 2.53
C VAL A 39 8.01 13.24 3.04
N VAL A 40 8.83 13.16 4.09
CA VAL A 40 8.95 11.92 4.87
C VAL A 40 7.78 11.87 5.84
N GLY A 41 6.89 10.90 5.67
CA GLY A 41 5.74 10.70 6.53
C GLY A 41 6.08 9.82 7.74
N ALA A 42 5.35 8.72 7.91
CA ALA A 42 5.64 7.72 8.93
C ALA A 42 7.05 7.14 8.72
N PHE A 43 7.89 7.19 9.75
CA PHE A 43 9.25 6.67 9.70
C PHE A 43 9.49 5.71 10.86
N ASP A 44 9.44 4.41 10.59
CA ASP A 44 9.64 3.40 11.62
C ASP A 44 11.13 3.14 11.88
N ARG A 45 11.59 3.46 13.09
CA ARG A 45 12.99 3.30 13.50
C ARG A 45 13.44 1.83 13.58
N ARG A 46 12.52 0.86 13.57
CA ARG A 46 12.83 -0.58 13.58
C ARG A 46 13.58 -1.04 12.33
N PHE A 47 13.56 -0.26 11.24
CA PHE A 47 14.43 -0.49 10.08
C PHE A 47 15.92 -0.32 10.37
N GLY A 48 16.31 0.29 11.50
CA GLY A 48 17.71 0.44 11.88
C GLY A 48 18.52 1.45 11.06
N ILE A 49 17.87 2.24 10.19
CA ILE A 49 18.50 3.29 9.38
C ILE A 49 18.22 4.69 9.93
N SER A 50 19.10 5.64 9.62
CA SER A 50 18.86 7.05 9.95
C SER A 50 17.95 7.70 8.91
N GLN A 51 17.18 8.71 9.32
CA GLN A 51 16.36 9.49 8.39
C GLN A 51 17.20 10.20 7.31
N LYS A 52 18.43 10.62 7.66
CA LYS A 52 19.38 11.15 6.67
C LYS A 52 19.71 10.10 5.61
N TYR A 53 20.04 8.88 6.02
CA TYR A 53 20.36 7.80 5.09
C TYR A 53 19.17 7.47 4.18
N PHE A 54 17.95 7.50 4.72
CA PHE A 54 16.74 7.31 3.95
C PHE A 54 16.50 8.43 2.93
N LEU A 55 16.70 9.70 3.31
CA LEU A 55 16.63 10.83 2.39
C LEU A 55 17.69 10.76 1.28
N ASP A 56 18.92 10.37 1.63
CA ASP A 56 19.99 10.17 0.64
C ASP A 56 19.57 9.06 -0.36
N ALA A 57 18.95 7.97 0.11
CA ALA A 57 18.43 6.91 -0.76
C ALA A 57 17.26 7.35 -1.66
N LEU A 58 16.38 8.25 -1.18
CA LEU A 58 15.33 8.84 -2.01
C LEU A 58 15.92 9.71 -3.12
N SER A 59 16.91 10.54 -2.80
CA SER A 59 17.62 11.35 -3.78
C SER A 59 18.33 10.49 -4.84
N GLU A 60 18.95 9.37 -4.44
CA GLU A 60 19.52 8.40 -5.37
C GLU A 60 18.43 7.77 -6.27
N ALA A 61 17.24 7.51 -5.74
CA ALA A 61 16.12 6.96 -6.51
C ALA A 61 15.51 7.99 -7.50
N GLU A 62 15.47 9.27 -7.13
CA GLU A 62 15.04 10.37 -8.01
C GLU A 62 15.98 10.51 -9.21
N ALA A 63 17.30 10.50 -8.96
CA ALA A 63 18.32 10.65 -9.99
C ALA A 63 18.19 9.64 -11.14
N ILE A 64 17.70 8.42 -10.87
CA ILE A 64 17.44 7.38 -11.89
C ILE A 64 16.51 7.89 -13.00
N TRP A 65 15.54 8.74 -12.64
CA TRP A 65 14.56 9.31 -13.57
C TRP A 65 14.96 10.70 -14.07
N GLU A 66 15.57 11.51 -13.21
CA GLU A 66 15.88 12.91 -13.50
C GLU A 66 17.10 13.08 -14.40
N GLU A 67 18.19 12.32 -14.18
CA GLU A 67 19.42 12.47 -14.96
C GLU A 67 19.22 12.20 -16.46
N PRO A 68 18.49 11.16 -16.91
CA PRO A 68 18.26 10.94 -18.34
C PRO A 68 17.35 11.98 -18.99
N LEU A 69 16.53 12.66 -18.18
CA LEU A 69 15.53 13.61 -18.63
C LEU A 69 15.98 15.07 -18.53
N ASP A 70 17.05 15.34 -17.77
CA ASP A 70 17.54 16.69 -17.44
C ASP A 70 16.40 17.58 -16.89
N MET A 71 15.58 16.99 -16.02
CA MET A 71 14.41 17.63 -15.40
C MET A 71 14.32 17.27 -13.92
N GLU A 72 13.98 18.25 -13.08
CA GLU A 72 13.62 18.04 -11.67
C GLU A 72 12.15 17.58 -11.62
N LEU A 73 11.94 16.29 -11.32
CA LEU A 73 10.63 15.64 -11.29
C LEU A 73 10.08 15.56 -9.87
N PHE A 74 10.94 15.46 -8.87
CA PHE A 74 10.58 15.34 -7.46
C PHE A 74 11.37 16.35 -6.62
N ILE A 75 10.75 16.88 -5.58
CA ILE A 75 11.43 17.81 -4.67
C ILE A 75 11.10 17.51 -3.21
N TYR A 76 12.13 17.34 -2.39
CA TYR A 76 11.94 17.20 -0.95
C TYR A 76 11.49 18.53 -0.33
N ALA A 77 10.25 18.58 0.13
CA ALA A 77 9.62 19.80 0.63
C ALA A 77 8.99 19.55 2.01
N PRO A 78 9.79 19.48 3.10
CA PRO A 78 9.34 19.01 4.43
C PRO A 78 8.20 19.83 5.06
N GLU A 79 7.99 21.06 4.60
CA GLU A 79 6.96 21.99 5.09
C GLU A 79 5.71 22.03 4.19
N SER A 80 5.60 21.12 3.21
CA SER A 80 4.49 21.07 2.26
C SER A 80 3.50 19.95 2.58
N ASP A 81 2.29 20.05 2.03
CA ASP A 81 1.30 18.96 2.01
C ASP A 81 1.55 17.99 0.82
N GLY A 82 2.82 17.79 0.47
CA GLY A 82 3.25 16.96 -0.66
C GLY A 82 3.02 15.46 -0.45
N MET A 83 3.36 14.66 -1.45
CA MET A 83 3.23 13.20 -1.40
C MET A 83 4.02 12.63 -0.22
N ALA A 84 3.37 11.85 0.65
CA ALA A 84 4.05 11.25 1.79
C ALA A 84 4.82 9.99 1.37
N VAL A 85 6.11 9.92 1.69
CA VAL A 85 6.90 8.69 1.58
C VAL A 85 7.08 8.11 2.97
N ASN A 86 6.43 6.97 3.21
CA ASN A 86 6.34 6.29 4.49
C ASN A 86 7.26 5.07 4.51
N LEU A 87 7.92 4.84 5.65
CA LEU A 87 8.71 3.65 5.96
C LEU A 87 7.98 2.89 7.07
N ILE A 88 7.27 1.82 6.69
CA ILE A 88 6.32 1.09 7.55
C ILE A 88 6.89 -0.29 7.86
N TYR A 89 7.24 -0.52 9.13
CA TYR A 89 7.86 -1.78 9.52
C TYR A 89 6.78 -2.82 9.80
N ASP A 90 6.71 -3.82 8.94
CA ASP A 90 5.88 -4.99 9.12
C ASP A 90 6.68 -6.28 8.93
N TYR A 91 5.96 -7.39 8.82
CA TYR A 91 6.56 -8.72 8.66
C TYR A 91 7.52 -8.81 7.45
N ARG A 92 7.38 -7.96 6.43
CA ARG A 92 8.25 -7.94 5.25
C ARG A 92 9.67 -7.48 5.63
N GLN A 93 9.79 -6.39 6.39
CA GLN A 93 11.09 -5.92 6.89
C GLN A 93 11.67 -6.83 7.99
N GLU A 94 10.82 -7.38 8.86
CA GLU A 94 11.23 -8.32 9.91
C GLU A 94 11.92 -9.55 9.31
N VAL A 95 11.33 -10.07 8.23
CA VAL A 95 11.93 -11.14 7.44
C VAL A 95 13.28 -10.70 6.87
N THR A 96 13.34 -9.58 6.14
CA THR A 96 14.60 -9.11 5.51
C THR A 96 15.73 -8.93 6.53
N SER A 97 15.39 -8.48 7.74
CA SER A 97 16.34 -8.36 8.85
C SER A 97 16.79 -9.73 9.36
N ALA A 98 15.85 -10.65 9.61
CA ALA A 98 16.17 -12.02 10.03
C ALA A 98 16.99 -12.81 8.99
N LEU A 99 16.82 -12.49 7.70
CA LEU A 99 17.62 -13.07 6.61
C LEU A 99 19.10 -12.66 6.69
N SER A 100 19.39 -11.42 7.06
CA SER A 100 20.77 -10.95 7.25
C SER A 100 21.49 -11.68 8.39
N ASP A 101 20.75 -12.09 9.43
CA ASP A 101 21.31 -12.75 10.61
C ASP A 101 21.55 -14.26 10.41
N LEU A 102 20.86 -14.88 9.45
CA LEU A 102 20.86 -16.33 9.23
C LEU A 102 21.88 -16.84 8.19
N GLU A 103 22.73 -15.97 7.63
CA GLU A 103 23.73 -16.31 6.59
C GLU A 103 24.75 -17.41 6.97
N GLY A 104 24.73 -17.97 8.19
CA GLY A 104 25.81 -18.85 8.69
C GLY A 104 25.52 -20.34 8.98
N VAL A 105 24.29 -20.88 8.90
CA VAL A 105 23.96 -22.09 9.73
C VAL A 105 23.43 -23.37 9.04
N VAL A 106 23.15 -23.42 7.73
CA VAL A 106 22.39 -24.58 7.18
C VAL A 106 23.19 -25.49 6.23
N GLU A 107 23.22 -26.79 6.55
CA GLU A 107 23.81 -27.89 5.77
C GLU A 107 23.15 -28.01 4.37
N GLU A 108 23.96 -28.25 3.34
CA GLU A 108 23.59 -28.01 1.93
C GLU A 108 23.48 -29.33 1.13
N ASP A 109 22.30 -29.97 1.13
CA ASP A 109 22.01 -31.15 0.29
C ASP A 109 20.61 -31.10 -0.40
N GLU A 110 20.46 -31.90 -1.47
CA GLU A 110 19.25 -31.92 -2.32
C GLU A 110 18.02 -32.50 -1.59
N VAL A 111 18.22 -33.43 -0.65
CA VAL A 111 17.13 -34.05 0.12
C VAL A 111 16.50 -33.01 1.05
N THR A 112 17.33 -32.22 1.72
CA THR A 112 16.91 -31.11 2.58
C THR A 112 16.15 -30.05 1.77
N TYR A 113 16.64 -29.72 0.56
CA TYR A 113 15.95 -28.81 -0.34
C TYR A 113 14.53 -29.29 -0.70
N GLN A 114 14.38 -30.56 -1.12
CA GLN A 114 13.05 -31.09 -1.49
C GLN A 114 12.09 -31.15 -0.30
N ALA A 115 12.57 -31.49 0.88
CA ALA A 115 11.76 -31.51 2.10
C ALA A 115 11.25 -30.10 2.47
N LEU A 116 12.12 -29.10 2.43
CA LEU A 116 11.75 -27.70 2.68
C LEU A 116 10.79 -27.16 1.63
N ARG A 117 10.94 -27.59 0.37
CA ARG A 117 10.04 -27.19 -0.73
C ARG A 117 8.65 -27.75 -0.52
N ALA A 118 8.53 -29.02 -0.12
CA ALA A 118 7.26 -29.62 0.22
C ALA A 118 6.58 -28.89 1.40
N LYS A 119 7.34 -28.53 2.44
CA LYS A 119 6.85 -27.73 3.57
C LYS A 119 6.33 -26.36 3.12
N TYR A 120 7.09 -25.65 2.27
CA TYR A 120 6.67 -24.36 1.70
C TYR A 120 5.33 -24.46 0.96
N VAL A 121 5.17 -25.45 0.07
CA VAL A 121 3.93 -25.63 -0.70
C VAL A 121 2.74 -25.89 0.23
N SER A 122 2.93 -26.74 1.26
CA SER A 122 1.89 -27.03 2.25
C SER A 122 1.49 -25.77 3.01
N LEU A 123 2.46 -25.01 3.52
CA LEU A 123 2.20 -23.82 4.33
C LEU A 123 1.56 -22.69 3.50
N LYS A 124 1.99 -22.49 2.25
CA LYS A 124 1.36 -21.52 1.33
C LYS A 124 -0.09 -21.88 1.02
N THR A 125 -0.39 -23.17 0.88
CA THR A 125 -1.77 -23.65 0.69
C THR A 125 -2.64 -23.35 1.92
N GLU A 126 -2.11 -23.61 3.12
CA GLU A 126 -2.81 -23.30 4.37
C GLU A 126 -3.02 -21.80 4.54
N TYR A 127 -1.99 -20.99 4.26
CA TYR A 127 -2.07 -19.52 4.30
C TYR A 127 -3.17 -19.00 3.37
N ASN A 128 -3.18 -19.41 2.11
CA ASN A 128 -4.18 -18.96 1.15
C ASN A 128 -5.62 -19.32 1.59
N ARG A 129 -5.80 -20.52 2.16
CA ARG A 129 -7.09 -20.95 2.71
C ARG A 129 -7.50 -20.10 3.92
N ALA A 130 -6.58 -19.86 4.85
CA ALA A 130 -6.84 -19.06 6.03
C ALA A 130 -7.14 -17.60 5.66
N ASN A 131 -6.40 -17.03 4.70
CA ASN A 131 -6.63 -15.67 4.21
C ASN A 131 -8.02 -15.52 3.59
N GLY A 132 -8.43 -16.47 2.73
CA GLY A 132 -9.79 -16.43 2.16
C GLY A 132 -10.91 -16.55 3.20
N THR A 133 -10.65 -17.23 4.32
CA THR A 133 -11.61 -17.30 5.45
C THR A 133 -11.63 -15.98 6.22
N TYR A 134 -10.46 -15.39 6.49
CA TYR A 134 -10.34 -14.08 7.11
C TYR A 134 -11.05 -12.98 6.30
N ASP A 135 -10.81 -12.92 4.98
CA ASP A 135 -11.44 -11.95 4.09
C ASP A 135 -12.97 -12.07 4.11
N ALA A 136 -13.50 -13.30 4.19
CA ALA A 136 -14.93 -13.54 4.32
C ALA A 136 -15.49 -13.02 5.65
N TYR A 137 -14.79 -13.23 6.76
CA TYR A 137 -15.21 -12.73 8.07
C TYR A 137 -15.11 -11.20 8.18
N VAL A 138 -14.09 -10.58 7.59
CA VAL A 138 -14.00 -9.12 7.48
C VAL A 138 -15.19 -8.57 6.67
N GLY A 139 -15.57 -9.25 5.59
CA GLY A 139 -16.76 -8.90 4.81
C GLY A 139 -18.05 -8.94 5.65
N GLU A 140 -18.28 -10.04 6.36
CA GLU A 140 -19.45 -10.22 7.24
C GLU A 140 -19.49 -9.18 8.37
N PHE A 141 -18.37 -8.97 9.05
CA PHE A 141 -18.23 -7.96 10.10
C PHE A 141 -18.59 -6.56 9.58
N ASN A 142 -18.08 -6.18 8.41
CA ASN A 142 -18.37 -4.86 7.83
C ASN A 142 -19.86 -4.66 7.53
N GLU A 143 -20.54 -5.71 7.05
CA GLU A 143 -21.99 -5.68 6.84
C GLU A 143 -22.76 -5.52 8.15
N GLN A 144 -22.39 -6.28 9.19
CA GLN A 144 -23.03 -6.19 10.51
C GLN A 144 -22.78 -4.84 11.18
N ASN A 145 -21.55 -4.33 11.11
CA ASN A 145 -21.22 -3.01 11.64
C ASN A 145 -22.01 -1.91 10.90
N ALA A 146 -22.14 -1.98 9.57
CA ALA A 146 -22.95 -1.03 8.82
C ALA A 146 -24.46 -1.10 9.18
N LEU A 147 -24.98 -2.28 9.50
CA LEU A 147 -26.33 -2.43 10.05
C LEU A 147 -26.43 -1.79 11.44
N TYR A 148 -25.50 -2.10 12.34
CA TYR A 148 -25.44 -1.53 13.68
C TYR A 148 -25.38 0.00 13.66
N GLN A 149 -24.51 0.61 12.84
CA GLN A 149 -24.42 2.07 12.71
C GLN A 149 -25.75 2.70 12.30
N ARG A 150 -26.47 2.09 11.34
CA ARG A 150 -27.83 2.55 10.95
C ARG A 150 -28.84 2.45 12.10
N GLN A 151 -28.76 1.39 12.91
CA GLN A 151 -29.63 1.25 14.09
C GLN A 151 -29.33 2.32 15.15
N VAL A 152 -28.04 2.57 15.42
CA VAL A 152 -27.58 3.61 16.36
C VAL A 152 -28.02 5.01 15.89
N GLU A 153 -27.88 5.33 14.60
CA GLU A 153 -28.35 6.59 14.04
C GLU A 153 -29.87 6.76 14.19
N SER A 154 -30.65 5.72 13.89
CA SER A 154 -32.11 5.74 14.01
C SER A 154 -32.53 5.96 15.47
N TRP A 155 -31.89 5.26 16.41
CA TRP A 155 -32.08 5.46 17.84
C TRP A 155 -31.74 6.90 18.26
N ASN A 156 -30.61 7.42 17.78
CA ASN A 156 -30.13 8.75 18.11
C ASN A 156 -31.05 9.87 17.60
N LYS A 157 -31.69 9.69 16.44
CA LYS A 157 -32.69 10.61 15.86
C LYS A 157 -34.06 10.50 16.53
N GLY A 158 -34.36 9.37 17.18
CA GLY A 158 -35.63 9.10 17.86
C GLY A 158 -35.74 9.66 19.28
N LYS A 159 -36.83 9.30 19.97
CA LYS A 159 -37.11 9.74 21.36
C LYS A 159 -36.31 9.00 22.44
N ARG A 160 -35.48 8.01 22.07
CA ARG A 160 -34.54 7.25 22.95
C ARG A 160 -35.15 6.69 24.24
N ASN A 161 -36.40 6.25 24.20
CA ASN A 161 -37.15 5.84 25.40
C ASN A 161 -37.49 4.34 25.47
N SER A 162 -37.20 3.58 24.41
CA SER A 162 -37.40 2.12 24.41
C SER A 162 -36.21 1.40 25.04
N LYS A 163 -36.39 0.91 26.26
CA LYS A 163 -35.39 0.08 26.95
C LYS A 163 -34.99 -1.15 26.14
N GLU A 164 -35.97 -1.81 25.52
CA GLU A 164 -35.73 -3.00 24.69
C GLU A 164 -34.83 -2.70 23.48
N GLN A 165 -35.02 -1.55 22.82
CA GLN A 165 -34.17 -1.16 21.70
C GLN A 165 -32.74 -0.84 22.14
N PHE A 166 -32.59 -0.17 23.29
CA PHE A 166 -31.27 0.09 23.87
C PHE A 166 -30.54 -1.21 24.24
N GLU A 167 -31.25 -2.17 24.85
CA GLU A 167 -30.68 -3.46 25.22
C GLU A 167 -30.23 -4.28 24.00
N ARG A 168 -30.96 -4.19 22.87
CA ARG A 168 -30.53 -4.80 21.60
C ARG A 168 -29.25 -4.15 21.05
N LEU A 169 -29.18 -2.82 21.02
CA LEU A 169 -27.96 -2.12 20.59
C LEU A 169 -26.75 -2.47 21.44
N GLU A 170 -26.92 -2.62 22.76
CA GLU A 170 -25.83 -3.06 23.63
C GLU A 170 -25.42 -4.52 23.42
N ALA A 171 -26.37 -5.40 23.08
CA ALA A 171 -26.06 -6.77 22.70
C ALA A 171 -25.28 -6.84 21.38
N ASP A 172 -25.74 -6.13 20.35
CA ASP A 172 -25.10 -6.05 19.04
C ASP A 172 -23.68 -5.47 19.15
N ARG A 173 -23.50 -4.41 19.96
CA ARG A 173 -22.17 -3.82 20.22
C ARG A 173 -21.20 -4.85 20.79
N LYS A 174 -21.63 -5.65 21.78
CA LYS A 174 -20.79 -6.67 22.42
C LYS A 174 -20.42 -7.81 21.48
N ILE A 175 -21.32 -8.17 20.56
CA ILE A 175 -21.05 -9.17 19.53
C ILE A 175 -19.96 -8.64 18.58
N LEU A 176 -20.13 -7.43 18.06
CA LEU A 176 -19.14 -6.79 17.18
C LEU A 176 -17.77 -6.62 17.85
N GLU A 177 -17.74 -6.28 19.14
CA GLU A 177 -16.49 -6.20 19.91
C GLU A 177 -15.79 -7.56 20.05
N ALA A 178 -16.54 -8.63 20.26
CA ALA A 178 -15.97 -9.97 20.30
C ALA A 178 -15.46 -10.42 18.92
N GLU A 179 -16.16 -10.06 17.84
CA GLU A 179 -15.74 -10.35 16.47
C GLU A 179 -14.44 -9.65 16.10
N ILE A 180 -14.23 -8.39 16.52
CA ILE A 180 -12.96 -7.68 16.32
C ILE A 180 -11.80 -8.43 16.97
N VAL A 181 -11.95 -8.89 18.21
CA VAL A 181 -10.88 -9.62 18.92
C VAL A 181 -10.52 -10.91 18.17
N GLU A 182 -11.51 -11.63 17.62
CA GLU A 182 -11.23 -12.83 16.84
C GLU A 182 -10.58 -12.53 15.48
N LEU A 183 -10.96 -11.44 14.82
CA LEU A 183 -10.31 -10.98 13.60
C LEU A 183 -8.83 -10.62 13.86
N GLU A 184 -8.53 -9.93 14.97
CA GLU A 184 -7.15 -9.61 15.37
C GLU A 184 -6.31 -10.87 15.62
N LEU A 185 -6.89 -11.90 16.26
CA LEU A 185 -6.20 -13.19 16.48
C LEU A 185 -5.93 -13.92 15.15
N GLN A 186 -6.87 -13.89 14.22
CA GLN A 186 -6.70 -14.50 12.90
C GLN A 186 -5.65 -13.75 12.07
N GLU A 187 -5.66 -12.43 12.10
CA GLU A 187 -4.65 -11.58 11.45
C GLU A 187 -3.24 -11.89 12.01
N ALA A 188 -3.09 -11.98 13.33
CA ALA A 188 -1.84 -12.33 13.97
C ALA A 188 -1.32 -13.71 13.50
N LYS A 189 -2.21 -14.70 13.37
CA LYS A 189 -1.86 -16.03 12.86
C LYS A 189 -1.45 -15.99 11.38
N LEU A 190 -2.16 -15.24 10.54
CA LEU A 190 -1.80 -15.06 9.12
C LEU A 190 -0.41 -14.43 8.99
N ASN A 191 -0.11 -13.44 9.82
CA ASN A 191 1.20 -12.80 9.88
C ASN A 191 2.31 -13.79 10.29
N GLU A 192 2.05 -14.68 11.24
CA GLU A 192 2.99 -15.74 11.62
C GLU A 192 3.27 -16.71 10.47
N MET A 193 2.22 -17.17 9.79
CA MET A 193 2.35 -18.04 8.62
C MET A 193 3.12 -17.35 7.49
N ALA A 194 2.89 -16.06 7.26
CA ALA A 194 3.63 -15.27 6.26
C ALA A 194 5.13 -15.20 6.60
N ARG A 195 5.49 -14.96 7.87
CA ARG A 195 6.90 -14.98 8.34
C ARG A 195 7.56 -16.35 8.11
N GLU A 196 6.87 -17.44 8.42
CA GLU A 196 7.41 -18.78 8.23
C GLU A 196 7.57 -19.13 6.73
N ILE A 197 6.59 -18.79 5.89
CA ILE A 197 6.67 -18.96 4.43
C ILE A 197 7.89 -18.23 3.88
N ASN A 198 8.09 -16.97 4.29
CA ASN A 198 9.19 -16.15 3.79
C ASN A 198 10.55 -16.70 4.22
N THR A 199 10.66 -17.19 5.46
CA THR A 199 11.86 -17.87 5.97
C THR A 199 12.19 -19.11 5.14
N LEU A 200 11.17 -19.91 4.78
CA LEU A 200 11.33 -21.09 3.91
C LEU A 200 11.77 -20.70 2.50
N VAL A 201 11.16 -19.68 1.90
CA VAL A 201 11.55 -19.19 0.57
C VAL A 201 13.02 -18.79 0.53
N SER A 202 13.49 -18.06 1.54
CA SER A 202 14.90 -17.65 1.59
C SER A 202 15.84 -18.85 1.74
N THR A 203 15.51 -19.78 2.65
CA THR A 203 16.31 -21.00 2.84
C THR A 203 16.39 -21.83 1.56
N LEU A 204 15.26 -21.94 0.84
CA LEU A 204 15.19 -22.63 -0.45
C LEU A 204 16.02 -21.93 -1.52
N ASN A 205 15.98 -20.60 -1.60
CA ASN A 205 16.77 -19.84 -2.56
C ASN A 205 18.29 -20.00 -2.31
N ARG A 206 18.72 -20.01 -1.04
CA ARG A 206 20.12 -20.27 -0.68
C ARG A 206 20.55 -21.69 -1.08
N LEU A 207 19.75 -22.70 -0.72
CA LEU A 207 20.03 -24.09 -1.08
C LEU A 207 20.06 -24.27 -2.60
N ALA A 208 19.14 -23.66 -3.34
CA ALA A 208 19.13 -23.71 -4.79
C ALA A 208 20.40 -23.11 -5.41
N LYS A 209 20.89 -21.99 -4.85
CA LYS A 209 22.15 -21.36 -5.28
C LYS A 209 23.37 -22.23 -4.96
N SER A 210 23.47 -22.77 -3.74
CA SER A 210 24.60 -23.64 -3.36
C SER A 210 24.65 -24.91 -4.21
N LEU A 211 23.49 -25.53 -4.43
CA LEU A 211 23.37 -26.77 -5.21
C LEU A 211 23.45 -26.53 -6.74
N ASN A 212 23.66 -25.29 -7.20
CA ASN A 212 23.61 -24.89 -8.61
C ASN A 212 22.32 -25.39 -9.31
N LEU A 213 21.20 -25.46 -8.59
CA LEU A 213 19.92 -25.85 -9.17
C LEU A 213 19.49 -24.75 -10.16
N ASN A 214 19.16 -25.18 -11.38
CA ASN A 214 18.92 -24.29 -12.54
C ASN A 214 17.97 -23.13 -12.22
N VAL A 215 18.23 -21.98 -12.84
CA VAL A 215 17.53 -20.68 -12.74
C VAL A 215 16.00 -20.79 -12.93
N GLU A 216 15.51 -21.82 -13.60
CA GLU A 216 14.08 -22.12 -13.75
C GLU A 216 13.37 -22.43 -12.41
N THR A 217 14.11 -22.96 -11.43
CA THR A 217 13.70 -23.18 -10.04
C THR A 217 13.54 -21.85 -9.29
N TYR A 218 14.44 -20.91 -9.57
CA TYR A 218 14.42 -19.54 -9.07
C TYR A 218 13.14 -18.82 -9.50
N ASN A 219 12.78 -19.00 -10.78
CA ASN A 219 11.58 -18.40 -11.35
C ASN A 219 10.29 -19.06 -10.86
N THR A 220 10.28 -20.35 -10.49
CA THR A 220 9.07 -21.00 -9.95
C THR A 220 8.82 -20.67 -8.47
N ILE A 221 9.87 -20.47 -7.65
CA ILE A 221 9.69 -19.96 -6.27
C ILE A 221 9.36 -18.47 -6.29
N GLY A 222 10.03 -17.69 -7.15
CA GLY A 222 9.69 -16.27 -7.39
C GLY A 222 8.29 -16.06 -7.96
N ALA A 223 7.82 -16.92 -8.88
CA ALA A 223 6.49 -16.84 -9.47
C ALA A 223 5.39 -17.48 -8.60
N SER A 224 5.70 -18.48 -7.77
CA SER A 224 4.75 -19.03 -6.78
C SER A 224 4.54 -18.13 -5.56
N ARG A 225 5.24 -16.98 -5.50
CA ARG A 225 4.97 -15.92 -4.53
C ARG A 225 3.53 -15.40 -4.56
N GLY A 226 2.81 -15.56 -5.68
CA GLY A 226 1.35 -15.39 -5.79
C GLY A 226 0.82 -14.11 -5.15
N GLU A 227 0.55 -13.11 -6.00
CA GLU A 227 0.24 -11.71 -5.67
C GLU A 227 1.44 -10.96 -5.07
N THR A 228 2.17 -10.30 -5.98
CA THR A 228 3.18 -9.26 -5.77
C THR A 228 3.62 -9.05 -4.32
N PHE A 229 4.73 -9.71 -3.93
CA PHE A 229 5.57 -9.17 -2.87
C PHE A 229 5.91 -7.72 -3.26
N THR A 230 5.29 -6.77 -2.57
CA THR A 230 5.38 -5.36 -2.90
C THR A 230 6.20 -4.69 -1.83
N GLY A 231 7.49 -4.49 -2.12
CA GLY A 231 8.43 -3.80 -1.24
C GLY A 231 8.03 -2.33 -1.00
N GLY A 232 7.24 -1.75 -1.92
CA GLY A 232 6.51 -0.52 -1.65
C GLY A 232 5.34 -0.28 -2.62
N VAL A 233 4.29 0.37 -2.14
CA VAL A 233 3.06 0.67 -2.91
C VAL A 233 2.86 2.18 -3.01
N TYR A 234 2.59 2.67 -4.22
CA TYR A 234 2.04 4.01 -4.42
C TYR A 234 0.50 3.96 -4.35
N ARG A 235 -0.11 4.88 -3.60
CA ARG A 235 -1.57 5.07 -3.49
C ARG A 235 -1.94 6.50 -3.78
N SER A 236 -3.10 6.68 -4.43
CA SER A 236 -3.68 7.98 -4.73
C SER A 236 -5.18 7.91 -4.55
N THR A 237 -5.69 8.43 -3.43
CA THR A 237 -7.12 8.40 -3.05
C THR A 237 -7.54 9.77 -2.54
N GLU A 238 -8.67 10.30 -3.03
CA GLU A 238 -9.25 11.58 -2.55
C GLU A 238 -8.29 12.78 -2.53
N GLY A 239 -7.30 12.81 -3.42
CA GLY A 239 -6.29 13.87 -3.49
C GLY A 239 -5.08 13.69 -2.56
N VAL A 240 -5.05 12.62 -1.76
CA VAL A 240 -3.88 12.22 -0.97
C VAL A 240 -3.04 11.25 -1.79
N GLN A 241 -1.76 11.57 -1.92
CA GLN A 241 -0.76 10.73 -2.58
C GLN A 241 0.23 10.22 -1.53
N GLU A 242 0.50 8.92 -1.52
CA GLU A 242 1.49 8.33 -0.63
C GLU A 242 2.25 7.18 -1.30
N ILE A 243 3.50 7.00 -0.89
CA ILE A 243 4.33 5.84 -1.18
C ILE A 243 4.62 5.16 0.15
N ASN A 244 4.16 3.92 0.32
CA ASN A 244 4.45 3.13 1.51
C ASN A 244 5.53 2.12 1.18
N ILE A 245 6.67 2.20 1.85
CA ILE A 245 7.81 1.29 1.74
C ILE A 245 7.75 0.32 2.94
N TYR A 246 7.73 -0.97 2.63
CA TYR A 246 7.57 -2.05 3.60
C TYR A 246 8.80 -2.96 3.68
N GLU A 247 9.69 -2.89 2.70
CA GLU A 247 10.99 -3.55 2.72
C GLU A 247 12.09 -2.56 2.27
N PHE A 248 13.18 -2.53 3.03
CA PHE A 248 14.36 -1.73 2.73
C PHE A 248 15.61 -2.48 3.24
N SER A 249 16.51 -2.86 2.33
CA SER A 249 17.73 -3.62 2.63
C SER A 249 18.98 -2.74 2.56
N SER A 250 19.16 -1.99 1.47
CA SER A 250 20.19 -0.98 1.29
C SER A 250 19.75 0.06 0.26
N ARG A 251 20.47 1.17 0.20
CA ARG A 251 20.54 1.99 -1.02
C ARG A 251 21.14 1.19 -2.18
#